data_AF-A0A925C8C3-F1
#
_entry.id   AF-A0A925C8C3-F1
#
_cell.length_a   1.000
_cell.length_b   1.000
_cell.length_c   1.000
_cell.angle_alpha   90.00
_cell.angle_beta   90.00
_cell.angle_gamma   90.00
#
_symmetry.space_group_name_H-M   'P 1'
#
loop_
_entity.id
_entity.type
_entity.pdbx_description
1 polymer ?
#
loop_
_entity_poly.entity_id
_entity_poly.type
_entity_poly.pdbx_seq_one_letter_code
_entity_poly.pdbx_strand_id
1 'polypeptide(L)'
;HGPGHHRIDDDFRPAVHDSDGLAIYNGNNECIWRPLTNPRTLQTSAFLDRNLKGFGLCQRARSFHSFEDLEARYEKRPTLWIEPKGTWGPGYVELIEIPTAVEIHDNIAAYWKPTTGPAPGTPFQFGYRMYWTDTLPIAWSGASTAATRVGRGKTDDSTKFVVDFTGPAVTGMRQMPVAVVTANPGTVSDIAVHENPETNGLRVSFELDPGGTELSELRLALRLGDQQISETWLYRWTKS
;
A
#
# COMPACT_ATOMS: atom_id res chain seq x y z
N HIS A 1 -2.11 7.51 -12.24
CA HIS A 1 -3.17 6.49 -12.05
C HIS A 1 -2.56 5.11 -12.15
N GLY A 2 -3.33 4.04 -11.92
CA GLY A 2 -2.82 2.68 -12.09
C GLY A 2 -3.92 1.63 -11.84
N PRO A 3 -3.58 0.33 -11.90
CA PRO A 3 -4.56 -0.75 -11.75
C PRO A 3 -5.31 -0.73 -10.41
N GLY A 4 -4.68 -0.16 -9.37
CA GLY A 4 -5.29 -0.02 -8.06
C GLY A 4 -6.30 1.13 -7.96
N HIS A 5 -6.35 2.06 -8.93
CA HIS A 5 -7.21 3.24 -8.87
C HIS A 5 -7.38 3.90 -10.25
N HIS A 6 -8.59 3.78 -10.80
CA HIS A 6 -8.99 4.21 -12.15
C HIS A 6 -9.77 5.53 -12.12
N ARG A 7 -9.06 6.65 -11.95
CA ARG A 7 -9.68 8.00 -12.07
C ARG A 7 -9.40 8.66 -13.42
N ILE A 8 -8.30 8.26 -14.05
CA ILE A 8 -7.86 8.77 -15.34
C ILE A 8 -7.89 7.55 -16.27
N ASP A 9 -8.90 7.49 -17.12
CA ASP A 9 -9.22 6.29 -17.91
C ASP A 9 -9.01 6.50 -19.43
N ASP A 10 -8.55 7.69 -19.83
CA ASP A 10 -8.28 8.08 -21.23
C ASP A 10 -6.77 8.26 -21.50
N ASP A 11 -5.93 7.56 -20.73
CA ASP A 11 -4.48 7.50 -20.95
C ASP A 11 -4.12 6.14 -21.55
N PHE A 12 -3.27 6.13 -22.59
CA PHE A 12 -2.80 4.89 -23.20
C PHE A 12 -1.92 4.07 -22.25
N ARG A 13 -1.31 4.73 -21.26
CA ARG A 13 -0.41 4.12 -20.28
C ARG A 13 -1.21 3.39 -19.21
N PRO A 14 -0.92 2.09 -18.95
CA PRO A 14 -1.61 1.33 -17.92
C PRO A 14 -1.47 1.92 -16.51
N ALA A 15 -0.34 2.56 -16.22
CA ALA A 15 -0.10 3.29 -14.98
C ALA A 15 0.88 4.44 -15.18
N VAL A 16 0.75 5.46 -14.32
CA VAL A 16 1.57 6.68 -14.29
C VAL A 16 1.73 7.08 -12.83
N HIS A 17 2.91 6.78 -12.26
CA HIS A 17 3.30 7.14 -10.89
C HIS A 17 4.78 6.82 -10.62
N ASP A 18 5.32 7.53 -9.63
CA ASP A 18 6.69 7.33 -9.12
C ASP A 18 6.75 6.33 -7.97
N SER A 19 5.59 6.01 -7.38
CA SER A 19 5.45 5.07 -6.29
C SER A 19 4.08 4.42 -6.33
N ASP A 20 4.03 3.12 -6.05
CA ASP A 20 2.80 2.32 -5.95
C ASP A 20 2.12 2.44 -4.59
N GLY A 21 2.91 2.61 -3.53
CA GLY A 21 2.43 2.43 -2.16
C GLY A 21 3.38 3.00 -1.10
N LEU A 22 2.80 3.28 0.06
CA LEU A 22 3.53 3.50 1.30
C LEU A 22 3.75 2.14 1.99
N ALA A 23 5.01 1.78 2.22
CA ALA A 23 5.38 0.67 3.09
C ALA A 23 5.76 1.18 4.47
N ILE A 24 5.37 0.45 5.52
CA ILE A 24 5.75 0.74 6.91
C ILE A 24 6.18 -0.57 7.57
N TYR A 25 7.28 -0.53 8.30
CA TYR A 25 7.69 -1.58 9.23
C TYR A 25 7.61 -1.02 10.64
N ASN A 26 6.61 -1.50 11.36
CA ASN A 26 6.14 -0.87 12.59
C ASN A 26 6.83 -1.47 13.84
N GLY A 27 6.61 -0.85 14.99
CA GLY A 27 7.23 -1.27 16.26
C GLY A 27 6.80 -2.66 16.76
N ASN A 28 5.67 -3.17 16.26
CA ASN A 28 5.13 -4.49 16.60
C ASN A 28 5.63 -5.60 15.65
N ASN A 29 6.59 -5.30 14.77
CA ASN A 29 7.07 -6.19 13.71
C ASN A 29 6.03 -6.49 12.61
N GLU A 30 5.02 -5.64 12.44
CA GLU A 30 4.08 -5.75 11.34
C GLU A 30 4.63 -4.97 10.13
N CYS A 31 4.61 -5.62 8.96
CA CYS A 31 4.76 -4.94 7.69
C CYS A 31 3.37 -4.49 7.22
N ILE A 32 3.25 -3.22 6.86
CA ILE A 32 2.03 -2.61 6.36
C ILE A 32 2.29 -2.11 4.94
N TRP A 33 1.33 -2.35 4.06
CA TRP A 33 1.32 -1.83 2.70
C TRP A 33 0.04 -1.05 2.44
N ARG A 34 0.19 0.23 2.14
CA ARG A 34 -0.88 1.15 1.78
C ARG A 34 -0.70 1.56 0.32
N PRO A 35 -1.40 0.93 -0.66
CA PRO A 35 -1.39 1.39 -2.04
C PRO A 35 -1.79 2.86 -2.12
N LEU A 36 -1.12 3.65 -2.95
CA LEU A 36 -1.44 5.06 -3.16
C LEU A 36 -2.62 5.20 -4.12
N THR A 37 -3.38 6.26 -3.92
CA THR A 37 -4.52 6.63 -4.76
C THR A 37 -4.38 8.08 -5.22
N ASN A 38 -5.13 8.47 -6.25
CA ASN A 38 -5.28 9.86 -6.66
C ASN A 38 -6.71 10.32 -6.35
N PRO A 39 -7.04 10.58 -5.07
CA PRO A 39 -8.42 10.79 -4.62
C PRO A 39 -9.00 12.10 -5.18
N ARG A 40 -10.33 12.22 -5.27
CA ARG A 40 -10.99 13.46 -5.75
C ARG A 40 -10.90 14.63 -4.76
N THR A 41 -10.70 14.33 -3.49
CA THR A 41 -10.55 15.31 -2.40
C THR A 41 -9.27 15.01 -1.63
N LEU A 42 -8.69 16.02 -0.97
CA LEU A 42 -7.49 15.85 -0.14
C LEU A 42 -7.72 14.75 0.91
N GLN A 43 -6.82 13.76 0.93
CA GLN A 43 -6.84 12.69 1.92
C GLN A 43 -5.63 12.76 2.83
N THR A 44 -5.88 12.61 4.13
CA THR A 44 -4.84 12.45 5.15
C THR A 44 -5.05 11.13 5.88
N SER A 45 -3.97 10.36 6.04
CA SER A 45 -3.95 9.11 6.80
C SER A 45 -2.84 9.15 7.84
N ALA A 46 -3.09 8.61 9.03
CA ALA A 46 -2.11 8.57 10.12
C ALA A 46 -1.94 7.13 10.64
N PHE A 47 -0.71 6.63 10.60
CA PHE A 47 -0.35 5.29 11.08
C PHE A 47 0.42 5.41 12.39
N LEU A 48 -0.30 5.27 13.51
CA LEU A 48 0.25 5.43 14.87
C LEU A 48 1.30 4.37 15.18
N ASP A 49 2.43 4.80 15.74
CA ASP A 49 3.50 3.91 16.19
C ASP A 49 4.27 4.54 17.36
N ARG A 50 5.09 3.74 18.04
CA ARG A 50 5.99 4.17 19.14
C ARG A 50 7.46 3.82 18.91
N ASN A 51 7.72 2.77 18.14
CA ASN A 51 9.04 2.20 17.88
C ASN A 51 9.20 1.91 16.38
N LEU A 52 8.93 2.92 15.54
CA LEU A 52 8.96 2.78 14.09
C LEU A 52 10.32 2.24 13.63
N LYS A 53 10.31 1.18 12.83
CA LYS A 53 11.53 0.57 12.28
C LYS A 53 11.87 1.10 10.89
N GLY A 54 10.87 1.56 10.16
CA GLY A 54 11.05 2.34 8.95
C GLY A 54 9.77 2.50 8.16
N PHE A 55 9.81 3.40 7.19
CA PHE A 55 8.71 3.65 6.27
C PHE A 55 9.25 4.24 4.96
N GLY A 56 8.48 4.15 3.89
CA GLY A 56 8.94 4.66 2.60
C GLY A 56 7.91 4.56 1.48
N LEU A 57 8.05 5.44 0.50
CA LEU A 57 7.31 5.35 -0.75
C LEU A 57 8.03 4.37 -1.67
N CYS A 58 7.29 3.37 -2.14
CA CYS A 58 7.84 2.23 -2.86
C CYS A 58 7.24 2.09 -4.24
N GLN A 59 8.10 1.82 -5.21
CA GLN A 59 7.76 1.34 -6.55
C GLN A 59 8.02 -0.17 -6.59
N ARG A 60 6.97 -0.97 -6.51
CA ARG A 60 6.99 -2.43 -6.66
C ARG A 60 6.87 -2.86 -8.13
N ALA A 61 6.15 -2.11 -8.96
CA ALA A 61 6.05 -2.36 -10.39
C ALA A 61 7.35 -1.99 -11.12
N ARG A 62 8.01 -3.00 -11.71
CA ARG A 62 9.31 -2.87 -12.40
C ARG A 62 9.30 -3.29 -13.86
N SER A 63 8.14 -3.68 -14.38
CA SER A 63 8.00 -4.03 -15.80
C SER A 63 7.74 -2.77 -16.61
N PHE A 64 8.41 -2.64 -17.76
CA PHE A 64 8.09 -1.59 -18.74
C PHE A 64 6.60 -1.64 -19.13
N HIS A 65 6.04 -2.83 -19.29
CA HIS A 65 4.63 -3.03 -19.67
C HIS A 65 3.61 -2.54 -18.63
N SER A 66 4.05 -2.24 -17.40
CA SER A 66 3.18 -1.60 -16.41
C SER A 66 2.96 -0.12 -16.69
N PHE A 67 3.78 0.50 -17.54
CA PHE A 67 3.80 1.95 -17.75
C PHE A 67 3.78 2.36 -19.23
N GLU A 68 4.41 1.58 -20.12
CA GLU A 68 4.45 1.84 -21.58
C GLU A 68 5.01 3.23 -21.98
N ASP A 69 5.83 3.84 -21.11
CA ASP A 69 6.38 5.18 -21.31
C ASP A 69 7.90 5.14 -21.55
N LEU A 70 8.29 5.40 -22.80
CA LEU A 70 9.70 5.37 -23.23
C LEU A 70 10.52 6.56 -22.73
N GLU A 71 9.87 7.67 -22.39
CA GLU A 71 10.54 8.91 -21.96
C GLU A 71 10.65 8.96 -20.44
N ALA A 72 9.53 8.79 -19.73
CA ALA A 72 9.45 8.98 -18.28
C ALA A 72 10.02 7.82 -17.47
N ARG A 73 10.10 6.61 -18.05
CA ARG A 73 10.76 5.41 -17.49
C ARG A 73 10.40 5.12 -16.03
N TYR A 74 9.10 5.16 -15.72
CA TYR A 74 8.57 4.98 -14.37
C TYR A 74 9.01 3.67 -13.69
N GLU A 75 9.23 2.61 -14.48
CA GLU A 75 9.67 1.30 -13.99
C GLU A 75 11.06 1.34 -13.32
N LYS A 76 11.86 2.35 -13.67
CA LYS A 76 13.22 2.58 -13.16
C LYS A 76 13.27 3.56 -11.98
N ARG A 77 12.17 4.18 -11.58
CA ARG A 77 12.16 5.18 -10.50
C ARG A 77 12.36 4.50 -9.14
N PRO A 78 13.20 5.03 -8.25
CA PRO A 78 13.62 4.31 -7.05
C PRO A 78 12.50 4.20 -6.02
N THR A 79 12.58 3.17 -5.17
CA THR A 79 11.94 3.18 -3.86
C THR A 79 12.81 3.98 -2.89
N LEU A 80 12.21 4.83 -2.05
CA LEU A 80 12.90 5.52 -0.97
C LEU A 80 12.41 4.99 0.38
N TRP A 81 13.32 4.41 1.15
CA TRP A 81 13.07 3.91 2.50
C TRP A 81 13.82 4.70 3.57
N ILE A 82 13.11 5.12 4.60
CA ILE A 82 13.64 5.82 5.77
C ILE A 82 13.76 4.84 6.94
N GLU A 83 14.98 4.63 7.41
CA GLU A 83 15.29 3.85 8.61
C GLU A 83 15.68 4.80 9.75
N PRO A 84 14.88 4.92 10.82
CA PRO A 84 15.23 5.68 12.01
C PRO A 84 16.55 5.21 12.64
N LYS A 85 17.40 6.15 13.04
CA LYS A 85 18.55 5.89 13.92
C LYS A 85 18.14 6.21 15.35
N GLY A 86 18.15 5.20 16.21
CA GLY A 86 17.64 5.32 17.58
C GLY A 86 16.11 5.28 17.62
N THR A 87 15.53 5.74 18.72
CA THR A 87 14.07 5.71 18.94
C THR A 87 13.48 7.09 18.72
N TRP A 88 12.51 7.21 17.82
CA TRP A 88 11.79 8.47 17.56
C TRP A 88 10.62 8.74 18.51
N GLY A 89 10.28 7.76 19.36
CA GLY A 89 9.22 7.87 20.35
C GLY A 89 7.82 7.72 19.76
N PRO A 90 6.76 8.08 20.51
CA PRO A 90 5.39 8.03 20.04
C PRO A 90 5.12 9.08 18.95
N GLY A 91 4.40 8.65 17.92
CA GLY A 91 4.01 9.49 16.80
C GLY A 91 3.25 8.70 15.76
N TYR A 92 3.32 9.16 14.52
CA TYR A 92 2.70 8.47 13.40
C TYR A 92 3.41 8.78 12.09
N VAL A 93 3.34 7.84 11.16
CA VAL A 93 3.59 8.14 9.76
C VAL A 93 2.33 8.80 9.20
N GLU A 94 2.45 10.03 8.71
CA GLU A 94 1.38 10.77 8.05
C GLU A 94 1.53 10.62 6.54
N LEU A 95 0.47 10.23 5.85
CA LEU A 95 0.36 10.16 4.40
C LEU A 95 -0.63 11.21 3.93
N ILE A 96 -0.22 12.05 2.98
CA ILE A 96 -1.05 13.05 2.31
C ILE A 96 -1.19 12.66 0.84
N GLU A 97 -2.42 12.52 0.36
CA GLU A 97 -2.75 12.25 -1.03
C GLU A 97 -3.58 13.42 -1.58
N ILE A 98 -2.96 14.21 -2.46
CA ILE A 98 -3.50 15.44 -3.03
C ILE A 98 -4.15 15.11 -4.38
N PRO A 99 -5.35 15.63 -4.69
CA PRO A 99 -5.95 15.45 -6.00
C PRO A 99 -5.12 16.13 -7.09
N THR A 100 -4.70 15.40 -8.13
CA THR A 100 -4.03 16.01 -9.30
C THR A 100 -4.54 15.47 -10.63
N ALA A 101 -4.88 16.36 -11.57
CA ALA A 101 -5.27 15.95 -12.92
C ALA A 101 -4.06 15.65 -13.84
N VAL A 102 -2.86 16.08 -13.44
CA VAL A 102 -1.63 15.98 -14.24
C VAL A 102 -0.48 15.44 -13.42
N GLU A 103 0.40 14.68 -14.07
CA GLU A 103 1.53 13.95 -13.49
C GLU A 103 2.74 14.82 -13.16
N ILE A 104 2.81 16.04 -13.70
CA ILE A 104 3.92 16.98 -13.45
C ILE A 104 3.94 17.56 -12.04
N HIS A 105 2.85 17.40 -11.28
CA HIS A 105 2.75 17.87 -9.91
C HIS A 105 2.79 16.67 -8.95
N ASP A 106 3.81 16.66 -8.09
CA ASP A 106 3.87 15.71 -6.98
C ASP A 106 2.63 15.85 -6.10
N ASN A 107 1.96 14.74 -5.87
CA ASN A 107 0.68 14.72 -5.17
C ASN A 107 0.68 13.81 -3.94
N ILE A 108 1.85 13.32 -3.54
CA ILE A 108 2.04 12.40 -2.42
C ILE A 108 3.09 12.96 -1.47
N ALA A 109 2.78 13.01 -0.18
CA ALA A 109 3.76 13.28 0.87
C ALA A 109 3.64 12.23 1.98
N ALA A 110 4.79 11.73 2.46
CA ALA A 110 4.86 10.83 3.60
C ALA A 110 5.96 11.26 4.56
N TYR A 111 5.65 11.40 5.84
CA TYR A 111 6.62 11.80 6.87
C TYR A 111 6.25 11.27 8.25
N TRP A 112 7.23 11.22 9.15
CA TRP A 112 6.99 10.95 10.56
C TRP A 112 6.63 12.23 11.31
N LYS A 113 5.60 12.16 12.14
CA LYS A 113 5.16 13.25 13.01
C LYS A 113 5.09 12.76 14.46
N PRO A 114 5.94 13.27 15.36
CA PRO A 114 5.86 12.96 16.79
C PRO A 114 4.50 13.38 17.37
N THR A 115 3.99 12.62 18.34
CA THR A 115 2.75 12.98 19.07
C THR A 115 2.91 14.31 19.80
N THR A 116 4.11 14.57 20.32
CA THR A 116 4.46 15.83 20.99
C THR A 116 5.68 16.41 20.28
N GLY A 117 5.49 17.55 19.63
CA GLY A 117 6.57 18.29 18.99
C GLY A 117 7.52 18.92 20.01
N PRO A 118 8.74 19.32 19.59
CA PRO A 118 9.65 20.03 20.47
C PRO A 118 9.09 21.40 20.87
N ALA A 119 9.36 21.81 22.11
CA ALA A 119 9.01 23.16 22.54
C ALA A 119 9.86 24.20 21.79
N PRO A 120 9.34 25.43 21.55
CA PRO A 120 10.10 26.50 20.94
C PRO A 120 11.46 26.71 21.61
N GLY A 121 12.53 26.81 20.83
CA GLY A 121 13.90 26.98 21.33
C GLY A 121 14.56 25.71 21.89
N THR A 122 13.87 24.56 21.90
CA THR A 122 14.45 23.29 22.35
C THR A 122 15.05 22.52 21.17
N PRO A 123 16.34 22.12 21.22
CA PRO A 123 16.92 21.25 20.21
C PRO A 123 16.16 19.93 20.10
N PHE A 124 15.94 19.47 18.87
CA PHE A 124 15.28 18.20 18.60
C PHE A 124 16.10 17.40 17.60
N GLN A 125 16.57 16.24 18.02
CA GLN A 125 17.49 15.42 17.24
C GLN A 125 16.74 14.31 16.52
N PHE A 126 16.89 14.25 15.20
CA PHE A 126 16.45 13.14 14.37
C PHE A 126 17.63 12.57 13.61
N GLY A 127 17.95 11.30 13.86
CA GLY A 127 18.84 10.53 13.02
C GLY A 127 18.06 9.56 12.15
N TYR A 128 18.46 9.42 10.89
CA TYR A 128 17.96 8.36 10.00
C TYR A 128 19.00 7.98 8.94
N ARG A 129 18.69 6.92 8.20
CA ARG A 129 19.34 6.55 6.94
C ARG A 129 18.27 6.51 5.84
N MET A 130 18.65 6.98 4.66
CA MET A 130 17.84 6.87 3.44
C MET A 130 18.42 5.76 2.57
N TYR A 131 17.56 4.86 2.10
CA TYR A 131 17.91 3.85 1.10
C TYR A 131 17.14 4.14 -0.18
N TRP A 132 17.86 4.35 -1.26
CA TRP A 132 17.34 4.46 -2.62
C TRP A 132 17.60 3.13 -3.31
N THR A 133 16.55 2.36 -3.60
CA THR A 133 16.66 0.94 -3.91
C THR A 133 15.52 0.46 -4.80
N ASP A 134 15.67 -0.70 -5.42
CA ASP A 134 14.59 -1.35 -6.16
C ASP A 134 13.67 -2.16 -5.23
N THR A 135 14.22 -2.68 -4.13
CA THR A 135 13.53 -3.51 -3.14
C THR A 135 13.72 -2.97 -1.72
N LEU A 136 12.75 -3.18 -0.84
CA LEU A 136 12.83 -2.72 0.54
C LEU A 136 13.99 -3.41 1.29
N PRO A 137 14.84 -2.66 2.02
CA PRO A 137 15.98 -3.21 2.76
C PRO A 137 15.52 -3.78 4.12
N ILE A 138 14.46 -4.58 4.12
CA ILE A 138 13.90 -5.20 5.32
C ILE A 138 14.11 -6.72 5.27
N ALA A 139 14.63 -7.29 6.36
CA ALA A 139 14.76 -8.73 6.50
C ALA A 139 13.44 -9.32 7.01
N TRP A 140 12.49 -9.56 6.09
CA TRP A 140 11.19 -10.14 6.41
C TRP A 140 10.83 -11.26 5.43
N SER A 141 10.45 -12.42 5.97
CA SER A 141 10.22 -13.65 5.20
C SER A 141 8.73 -13.94 4.95
N GLY A 142 7.87 -12.92 5.02
CA GLY A 142 6.45 -13.07 4.73
C GLY A 142 6.12 -12.86 3.25
N ALA A 143 4.82 -12.75 2.96
CA ALA A 143 4.29 -12.48 1.64
C ALA A 143 3.93 -10.99 1.44
N SER A 144 4.58 -10.35 0.49
CA SER A 144 4.36 -8.95 0.12
C SER A 144 3.29 -8.83 -0.96
N THR A 145 2.53 -7.74 -0.95
CA THR A 145 1.60 -7.40 -2.02
C THR A 145 2.37 -7.09 -3.31
N ALA A 146 2.24 -7.92 -4.33
CA ALA A 146 2.85 -7.68 -5.64
C ALA A 146 2.04 -6.67 -6.46
N ALA A 147 0.70 -6.73 -6.37
CA ALA A 147 -0.17 -5.85 -7.14
C ALA A 147 -1.54 -5.70 -6.47
N THR A 148 -2.16 -4.53 -6.66
CA THR A 148 -3.56 -4.27 -6.31
C THR A 148 -4.29 -3.88 -7.58
N ARG A 149 -5.44 -4.51 -7.83
CA ARG A 149 -6.34 -4.21 -8.94
C ARG A 149 -7.74 -3.93 -8.42
N VAL A 150 -8.37 -2.91 -8.96
CA VAL A 150 -9.72 -2.48 -8.60
C VAL A 150 -10.59 -2.44 -9.85
N GLY A 151 -11.84 -2.89 -9.76
CA GLY A 151 -12.77 -2.87 -10.87
C GLY A 151 -14.22 -2.90 -10.41
N ARG A 152 -15.14 -2.93 -11.38
CA ARG A 152 -16.58 -3.08 -11.09
C ARG A 152 -16.84 -4.42 -10.42
N GLY A 153 -17.64 -4.41 -9.35
CA GLY A 153 -18.15 -5.62 -8.70
C GLY A 153 -19.34 -6.23 -9.44
N LYS A 154 -20.05 -7.15 -8.78
CA LYS A 154 -21.24 -7.82 -9.37
C LYS A 154 -22.45 -6.91 -9.51
N THR A 155 -22.60 -5.94 -8.61
CA THR A 155 -23.63 -4.89 -8.65
C THR A 155 -23.03 -3.55 -9.02
N ASP A 156 -23.85 -2.63 -9.51
CA ASP A 156 -23.40 -1.29 -9.94
C ASP A 156 -22.72 -0.49 -8.82
N ASP A 157 -23.12 -0.72 -7.56
CA ASP A 157 -22.57 -0.03 -6.39
C ASP A 157 -21.41 -0.77 -5.72
N SER A 158 -21.13 -2.01 -6.14
CA SER A 158 -20.05 -2.83 -5.57
C SER A 158 -18.72 -2.63 -6.31
N THR A 159 -17.62 -2.72 -5.57
CA THR A 159 -16.27 -2.64 -6.10
C THR A 159 -15.52 -3.96 -5.88
N LYS A 160 -14.96 -4.53 -6.94
CA LYS A 160 -14.13 -5.73 -6.86
C LYS A 160 -12.67 -5.36 -6.64
N PHE A 161 -12.05 -6.08 -5.72
CA PHE A 161 -10.62 -6.00 -5.45
C PHE A 161 -9.95 -7.32 -5.80
N VAL A 162 -8.76 -7.23 -6.39
CA VAL A 162 -7.87 -8.36 -6.66
C VAL A 162 -6.46 -7.99 -6.20
N VAL A 163 -5.95 -8.70 -5.19
CA VAL A 163 -4.67 -8.44 -4.55
C VAL A 163 -3.78 -9.66 -4.70
N ASP A 164 -2.65 -9.49 -5.39
CA ASP A 164 -1.66 -10.55 -5.56
C ASP A 164 -0.60 -10.45 -4.45
N PHE A 165 -0.27 -11.57 -3.83
CA PHE A 165 0.81 -11.71 -2.84
C PHE A 165 1.90 -12.62 -3.38
N THR A 166 3.15 -12.22 -3.21
CA THR A 166 4.33 -13.01 -3.55
C THR A 166 5.33 -13.00 -2.40
N GLY A 167 6.26 -13.95 -2.41
CA GLY A 167 7.29 -14.06 -1.38
C GLY A 167 7.37 -15.48 -0.80
N PRO A 168 8.42 -15.75 -0.02
CA PRO A 168 8.74 -17.11 0.41
C PRO A 168 7.63 -17.78 1.24
N ALA A 169 6.81 -17.00 1.96
CA ALA A 169 5.73 -17.54 2.79
C ALA A 169 4.54 -18.10 2.00
N VAL A 170 4.44 -17.80 0.70
CA VAL A 170 3.31 -18.23 -0.14
C VAL A 170 3.71 -19.10 -1.33
N THR A 171 5.00 -19.33 -1.52
CA THR A 171 5.52 -20.21 -2.58
C THR A 171 5.47 -21.67 -2.17
N GLY A 172 4.93 -22.54 -3.03
CA GLY A 172 4.98 -24.00 -2.85
C GLY A 172 4.24 -24.52 -1.61
N MET A 173 3.16 -23.85 -1.21
CA MET A 173 2.41 -24.21 -0.02
C MET A 173 1.68 -25.55 -0.18
N ARG A 174 1.57 -26.29 0.93
CA ARG A 174 0.78 -27.53 1.00
C ARG A 174 -0.65 -27.29 1.49
N GLN A 175 -0.87 -26.18 2.18
CA GLN A 175 -2.14 -25.79 2.76
C GLN A 175 -2.43 -24.35 2.34
N MET A 176 -3.64 -24.11 1.86
CA MET A 176 -4.08 -22.77 1.51
C MET A 176 -4.36 -21.93 2.77
N PRO A 177 -3.85 -20.70 2.84
CA PRO A 177 -4.17 -19.77 3.91
C PRO A 177 -5.58 -19.22 3.74
N VAL A 178 -6.10 -18.64 4.82
CA VAL A 178 -7.34 -17.87 4.82
C VAL A 178 -7.02 -16.40 4.65
N ALA A 179 -7.73 -15.71 3.76
CA ALA A 179 -7.71 -14.26 3.70
C ALA A 179 -8.66 -13.68 4.75
N VAL A 180 -8.12 -12.87 5.65
CA VAL A 180 -8.91 -12.09 6.61
C VAL A 180 -9.10 -10.70 6.05
N VAL A 181 -10.32 -10.39 5.62
CA VAL A 181 -10.69 -9.10 5.00
C VAL A 181 -11.74 -8.40 5.83
N THR A 182 -11.56 -7.10 6.06
CA THR A 182 -12.52 -6.25 6.78
C THR A 182 -12.69 -4.92 6.08
N ALA A 183 -13.90 -4.36 6.13
CA ALA A 183 -14.22 -3.00 5.69
C ALA A 183 -14.82 -2.19 6.83
N ASN A 184 -14.59 -0.88 6.83
CA ASN A 184 -15.26 0.04 7.75
C ASN A 184 -15.34 1.47 7.17
N PRO A 185 -16.55 2.04 6.98
CA PRO A 185 -17.85 1.36 6.90
C PRO A 185 -17.95 0.48 5.64
N GLY A 186 -19.02 -0.30 5.50
CA GLY A 186 -19.27 -1.18 4.36
C GLY A 186 -19.14 -2.66 4.71
N THR A 187 -19.43 -3.53 3.74
CA THR A 187 -19.36 -4.98 3.91
C THR A 187 -18.52 -5.63 2.82
N VAL A 188 -17.82 -6.70 3.20
CA VAL A 188 -17.00 -7.49 2.28
C VAL A 188 -17.66 -8.84 2.05
N SER A 189 -17.72 -9.25 0.78
CA SER A 189 -18.25 -10.54 0.35
C SER A 189 -17.29 -11.21 -0.64
N ASP A 190 -17.61 -12.46 -1.01
CA ASP A 190 -16.94 -13.20 -2.09
C ASP A 190 -15.41 -13.30 -1.94
N ILE A 191 -14.94 -13.42 -0.70
CA ILE A 191 -13.52 -13.58 -0.40
C ILE A 191 -13.05 -14.96 -0.90
N ALA A 192 -12.12 -14.95 -1.83
CA ALA A 192 -11.50 -16.15 -2.38
C ALA A 192 -9.98 -16.01 -2.41
N VAL A 193 -9.28 -17.11 -2.18
CA VAL A 193 -7.83 -17.22 -2.29
C VAL A 193 -7.51 -18.28 -3.33
N HIS A 194 -6.71 -17.93 -4.32
CA HIS A 194 -6.28 -18.80 -5.41
C HIS A 194 -4.77 -18.82 -5.51
N GLU A 195 -4.21 -19.96 -5.90
CA GLU A 195 -2.84 -20.00 -6.40
C GLU A 195 -2.75 -19.16 -7.69
N ASN A 196 -1.64 -18.44 -7.82
CA ASN A 196 -1.32 -17.69 -9.02
C ASN A 196 -0.01 -18.23 -9.60
N PRO A 197 -0.07 -19.19 -10.55
CA PRO A 197 1.12 -19.83 -11.11
C PRO A 197 2.01 -18.85 -11.89
N GLU A 198 1.43 -17.78 -12.44
CA GLU A 198 2.17 -16.76 -13.21
C GLU A 198 3.11 -15.94 -12.33
N THR A 199 2.82 -15.80 -11.04
CA THR A 199 3.65 -15.05 -10.08
C THR A 199 4.30 -15.95 -9.04
N ASN A 200 4.06 -17.27 -9.10
CA ASN A 200 4.45 -18.24 -8.08
C ASN A 200 4.03 -17.79 -6.65
N GLY A 201 2.82 -17.23 -6.56
CA GLY A 201 2.25 -16.64 -5.35
C GLY A 201 0.77 -16.92 -5.21
N LEU A 202 0.06 -16.07 -4.49
CA LEU A 202 -1.39 -16.16 -4.30
C LEU A 202 -2.11 -14.93 -4.81
N ARG A 203 -3.38 -15.11 -5.17
CA ARG A 203 -4.33 -14.07 -5.47
C ARG A 203 -5.48 -14.13 -4.47
N VAL A 204 -5.75 -13.00 -3.83
CA VAL A 204 -6.98 -12.78 -3.08
C VAL A 204 -7.92 -11.93 -3.93
N SER A 205 -9.18 -12.34 -4.05
CA SER A 205 -10.24 -11.50 -4.59
C SER A 205 -11.39 -11.37 -3.62
N PHE A 206 -12.04 -10.21 -3.59
CA PHE A 206 -13.23 -9.96 -2.78
C PHE A 206 -14.02 -8.79 -3.36
N GLU A 207 -15.25 -8.60 -2.89
CA GLU A 207 -16.10 -7.46 -3.25
C GLU A 207 -16.36 -6.60 -2.03
N LEU A 208 -16.34 -5.28 -2.22
CA LEU A 208 -16.78 -4.27 -1.28
C LEU A 208 -18.15 -3.77 -1.71
N ASP A 209 -19.15 -3.89 -0.84
CA ASP A 209 -20.33 -3.05 -0.87
C ASP A 209 -20.12 -1.88 0.10
N PRO A 210 -19.96 -0.63 -0.40
CA PRO A 210 -19.75 0.55 0.43
C PRO A 210 -20.99 0.92 1.26
N GLY A 211 -22.18 0.37 0.96
CA GLY A 211 -23.41 0.69 1.69
C GLY A 211 -23.80 2.17 1.56
N GLY A 212 -23.51 2.79 0.42
CA GLY A 212 -23.78 4.21 0.15
C GLY A 212 -22.81 5.19 0.82
N THR A 213 -21.76 4.73 1.50
CA THR A 213 -20.70 5.61 2.00
C THR A 213 -19.87 6.20 0.87
N GLU A 214 -19.24 7.34 1.14
CA GLU A 214 -18.28 7.99 0.24
C GLU A 214 -16.83 7.55 0.52
N LEU A 215 -16.59 6.88 1.65
CA LEU A 215 -15.29 6.38 2.10
C LEU A 215 -15.41 5.06 2.87
N SER A 216 -14.53 4.11 2.58
CA SER A 216 -14.38 2.84 3.29
C SER A 216 -12.90 2.51 3.47
N GLU A 217 -12.50 2.15 4.68
CA GLU A 217 -11.16 1.64 4.98
C GLU A 217 -11.18 0.11 4.95
N LEU A 218 -10.31 -0.48 4.15
CA LEU A 218 -10.17 -1.92 3.98
C LEU A 218 -8.86 -2.41 4.60
N ARG A 219 -8.92 -3.59 5.21
CA ARG A 219 -7.75 -4.33 5.70
C ARG A 219 -7.79 -5.75 5.16
N LEU A 220 -6.66 -6.24 4.67
CA LEU A 220 -6.47 -7.62 4.22
C LEU A 220 -5.14 -8.17 4.75
N ALA A 221 -5.16 -9.41 5.23
CA ALA A 221 -3.96 -10.20 5.48
C ALA A 221 -4.23 -11.69 5.25
N LEU A 222 -3.20 -12.44 4.85
CA LEU A 222 -3.23 -13.89 4.76
C LEU A 222 -2.81 -14.51 6.09
N ARG A 223 -3.58 -15.49 6.57
CA ARG A 223 -3.29 -16.28 7.76
C ARG A 223 -3.22 -17.78 7.47
N LEU A 224 -2.21 -18.44 8.04
CA LEU A 224 -2.12 -19.89 8.10
C LEU A 224 -2.31 -20.32 9.55
N GLY A 225 -3.47 -20.89 9.87
CA GLY A 225 -3.91 -21.03 11.26
C GLY A 225 -4.01 -19.66 11.93
N ASP A 226 -3.40 -19.51 13.11
CA ASP A 226 -3.37 -18.24 13.85
C ASP A 226 -2.24 -17.29 13.42
N GLN A 227 -1.33 -17.76 12.56
CA GLN A 227 -0.17 -16.98 12.15
C GLN A 227 -0.49 -16.14 10.90
N GLN A 228 -0.28 -14.83 10.98
CA GLN A 228 -0.26 -13.97 9.80
C GLN A 228 1.04 -14.22 9.00
N ILE A 229 0.88 -14.52 7.72
CA ILE A 229 2.00 -14.87 6.82
C ILE A 229 2.27 -13.81 5.75
N SER A 230 1.38 -12.83 5.59
CA SER A 230 1.57 -11.67 4.71
C SER A 230 1.75 -10.38 5.48
N GLU A 231 2.10 -9.32 4.77
CA GLU A 231 1.97 -7.96 5.26
C GLU A 231 0.47 -7.64 5.36
N THR A 232 0.17 -6.60 6.13
CA THR A 232 -1.18 -6.06 6.21
C THR A 232 -1.38 -5.08 5.08
N TRP A 233 -2.21 -5.45 4.12
CA TRP A 233 -2.68 -4.56 3.06
C TRP A 233 -3.78 -3.65 3.63
N LEU A 234 -3.59 -2.34 3.51
CA LEU A 234 -4.55 -1.32 3.93
C LEU A 234 -4.94 -0.48 2.72
N TYR A 235 -6.24 -0.29 2.50
CA TYR A 235 -6.71 0.46 1.34
C TYR A 235 -7.87 1.36 1.71
N ARG A 236 -7.73 2.66 1.42
CA ARG A 236 -8.82 3.61 1.48
C ARG A 236 -9.52 3.64 0.14
N TRP A 237 -10.74 3.11 0.11
CA TRP A 237 -11.67 3.33 -0.99
C TRP A 237 -12.39 4.66 -0.77
N THR A 238 -12.45 5.47 -1.82
CA THR A 238 -13.29 6.67 -1.88
C THR A 238 -14.15 6.57 -3.12
N LYS A 239 -15.37 7.07 -3.07
CA LYS A 239 -16.24 7.11 -4.23
C LYS A 239 -15.60 7.95 -5.35
N SER A 240 -15.59 7.37 -6.54
CA SER A 240 -15.07 7.97 -7.78
C SER A 240 -16.17 8.57 -8.63
#